data_AF-A0A2V9KZ48-F1
#
_entry.id   AF-A0A2V9KZ48-F1
#
_cell.length_a   1.000
_cell.length_b   1.000
_cell.length_c   1.000
_cell.angle_alpha   90.00
_cell.angle_beta   90.00
_cell.angle_gamma   90.00
#
_symmetry.space_group_name_H-M   'P 1'
#
loop_
_entity.id
_entity.type
_entity.pdbx_description
1 polymer ?
#
loop_
_entity_poly.entity_id
_entity_poly.type
_entity_poly.pdbx_seq_one_letter_code
_entity_poly.pdbx_strand_id
1 'polypeptide(L)'
;MINGGGGQGPTPGTFPTSGNVGATHLYDAVYLASTELMKNEVGRRVLILLTDGEDQGSREKLATALEAAQKSDLIIYSIDISDRTFYMRAGFGYGGESVLKKLSE
;
A
#
# COMPACT_ATOMS: atom_id res chain seq x y z
N MET A 1 19.13 10.41 -9.90
CA MET A 1 19.86 9.43 -10.75
C MET A 1 19.75 8.08 -10.06
N ILE A 2 19.04 7.11 -10.65
CA ILE A 2 18.93 5.75 -10.11
C ILE A 2 19.73 4.83 -11.04
N ASN A 3 20.75 4.20 -10.50
CA ASN A 3 21.57 3.17 -11.14
C ASN A 3 22.12 2.34 -9.98
N GLY A 4 22.01 1.02 -9.89
CA GLY A 4 21.62 -0.04 -10.80
C GLY A 4 22.30 -1.29 -10.22
N GLY A 5 21.57 -2.40 -10.06
CA GLY A 5 22.15 -3.56 -9.39
C GLY A 5 21.28 -4.82 -9.42
N GLY A 6 21.14 -5.41 -10.61
CA GLY A 6 20.95 -6.86 -10.75
C GLY A 6 19.52 -7.36 -10.87
N GLY A 7 19.14 -7.73 -12.11
CA GLY A 7 17.97 -8.56 -12.40
C GLY A 7 16.92 -7.82 -13.22
N GLN A 8 16.91 -8.05 -14.53
CA GLN A 8 15.74 -7.76 -15.38
C GLN A 8 14.60 -8.70 -14.95
N GLY A 9 13.87 -8.31 -13.90
CA GLY A 9 12.56 -8.86 -13.55
C GLY A 9 11.46 -8.15 -14.35
N PRO A 10 10.24 -8.74 -14.43
CA PRO A 10 9.14 -8.14 -15.17
C PRO A 10 8.90 -6.72 -14.65
N THR A 11 8.78 -5.76 -15.55
CA THR A 11 8.41 -4.39 -15.21
C THR A 11 7.17 -4.42 -14.31
N PRO A 12 7.12 -3.66 -13.20
CA PRO A 12 5.98 -3.67 -12.29
C PRO A 12 4.77 -3.07 -13.01
N GLY A 13 3.94 -3.92 -13.59
CA GLY A 13 2.62 -3.56 -14.08
C GLY A 13 1.62 -3.50 -12.93
N THR A 14 0.47 -2.90 -13.16
CA THR A 14 -0.65 -2.77 -12.21
C THR A 14 -1.32 -4.09 -11.80
N PHE A 15 -0.78 -5.24 -12.20
CA PHE A 15 -1.29 -6.57 -11.90
C PHE A 15 -0.14 -7.50 -11.50
N PRO A 16 -0.26 -8.26 -10.39
CA PRO A 16 0.83 -9.10 -9.91
C PRO A 16 1.04 -10.33 -10.80
N THR A 17 2.25 -10.46 -11.35
CA THR A 17 2.72 -11.68 -12.03
C THR A 17 3.65 -12.45 -11.11
N SER A 18 3.46 -13.76 -11.04
CA SER A 18 4.18 -14.74 -10.23
C SER A 18 5.67 -14.83 -10.58
N GLY A 19 6.51 -14.03 -9.93
CA GLY A 19 7.97 -14.19 -9.93
C GLY A 19 8.63 -13.16 -9.03
N ASN A 20 9.36 -13.60 -7.99
CA ASN A 20 10.08 -12.81 -6.97
C ASN A 20 9.62 -11.35 -6.88
N VAL A 21 8.34 -11.21 -6.60
CA VAL A 21 7.66 -9.93 -6.43
C VAL A 21 8.11 -9.44 -5.06
N GLY A 22 8.55 -8.18 -4.98
CA GLY A 22 8.73 -7.54 -3.68
C GLY A 22 7.48 -7.74 -2.81
N ALA A 23 7.65 -7.66 -1.50
CA ALA A 23 6.56 -7.85 -0.56
C ALA A 23 5.48 -6.74 -0.70
N THR A 24 4.37 -6.80 0.04
CA THR A 24 3.35 -5.73 -0.03
C THR A 24 3.92 -4.41 0.52
N HIS A 25 4.14 -3.42 -0.35
CA HIS A 25 4.59 -2.07 0.02
C HIS A 25 3.39 -1.10 0.12
N LEU A 26 2.52 -1.34 1.10
CA LEU A 26 1.26 -0.61 1.27
C LEU A 26 1.50 0.87 1.60
N TYR A 27 2.43 1.17 2.52
CA TYR A 27 2.67 2.55 2.95
C TYR A 27 3.36 3.38 1.88
N ASP A 28 4.33 2.79 1.16
CA ASP A 28 4.96 3.45 0.02
C ASP A 28 3.92 3.78 -1.07
N ALA A 29 2.97 2.86 -1.33
CA ALA A 29 1.91 3.07 -2.31
C ALA A 29 0.98 4.24 -1.92
N VAL A 30 0.53 4.29 -0.66
CA VAL A 30 -0.31 5.40 -0.17
C VAL A 30 0.44 6.73 -0.20
N TYR A 31 1.71 6.74 0.22
CA TYR A 31 2.54 7.94 0.18
C TYR A 31 2.70 8.46 -1.25
N LEU A 32 3.11 7.61 -2.19
CA LEU A 32 3.32 8.00 -3.59
C LEU A 32 2.02 8.43 -4.27
N ALA A 33 0.90 7.74 -3.98
CA ALA A 33 -0.40 8.18 -4.47
C ALA A 33 -0.71 9.61 -3.99
N SER A 34 -0.46 9.90 -2.72
CA SER A 34 -0.71 11.20 -2.10
C SER A 34 0.22 12.30 -2.61
N THR A 35 1.53 12.04 -2.74
CA THR A 35 2.54 13.08 -3.01
C THR A 35 2.91 13.24 -4.48
N GLU A 36 2.77 12.18 -5.28
CA GLU A 36 3.18 12.21 -6.69
C GLU A 36 1.97 12.23 -7.63
N LEU A 37 1.03 11.29 -7.45
CA LEU A 37 -0.11 11.15 -8.36
C LEU A 37 -1.15 12.25 -8.12
N MET A 38 -1.52 12.48 -6.86
CA MET A 38 -2.61 13.38 -6.52
C MET A 38 -2.20 14.85 -6.46
N LYS A 39 -0.89 15.16 -6.45
CA LYS A 39 -0.35 16.51 -6.23
C LYS A 39 -0.90 17.58 -7.16
N ASN A 40 -1.12 17.24 -8.44
CA ASN A 40 -1.59 18.18 -9.47
C ASN A 40 -3.08 18.02 -9.79
N GLU A 41 -3.75 17.05 -9.18
CA GLU A 41 -5.17 16.78 -9.42
C GLU A 41 -6.04 17.73 -8.60
N VAL A 42 -7.04 18.32 -9.25
CA VAL A 42 -7.95 19.30 -8.63
C VAL A 42 -9.33 18.67 -8.42
N GLY A 43 -9.92 18.88 -7.25
CA GLY A 43 -11.25 18.39 -6.91
C GLY A 43 -11.21 17.21 -5.94
N ARG A 44 -12.32 16.46 -5.88
CA ARG A 44 -12.44 15.31 -4.97
C ARG A 44 -11.59 14.14 -5.46
N ARG A 45 -10.64 13.72 -4.65
CA ARG A 45 -9.72 12.61 -4.93
C ARG A 45 -10.03 11.45 -4.01
N VAL A 46 -10.06 10.26 -4.58
CA VAL A 46 -10.37 9.02 -3.84
C VAL A 46 -9.34 7.95 -4.20
N LEU A 47 -8.80 7.28 -3.19
CA LEU A 47 -7.98 6.09 -3.31
C LEU A 47 -8.76 4.88 -2.78
N ILE A 48 -8.88 3.83 -3.58
CA ILE A 48 -9.50 2.57 -3.16
C ILE A 48 -8.40 1.54 -2.96
N LEU A 49 -8.27 1.01 -1.75
CA LEU A 49 -7.31 -0.02 -1.38
C LEU A 49 -7.98 -1.39 -1.42
N LEU A 50 -7.38 -2.31 -2.16
CA LEU A 50 -7.79 -3.72 -2.24
C LEU A 50 -6.63 -4.57 -1.72
N THR A 51 -6.66 -4.93 -0.44
CA THR A 51 -5.54 -5.60 0.24
C THR A 51 -5.99 -6.19 1.59
N ASP A 52 -5.18 -7.06 2.18
CA ASP A 52 -5.34 -7.58 3.54
C ASP A 52 -4.86 -6.59 4.63
N GLY A 53 -4.14 -5.53 4.23
CA GLY A 53 -3.61 -4.49 5.12
C GLY A 53 -2.23 -4.78 5.70
N GLU A 54 -1.61 -5.92 5.34
CA GLU A 54 -0.28 -6.27 5.81
C GLU A 54 0.81 -5.63 4.94
N ASP A 55 1.63 -4.79 5.56
CA ASP A 55 2.84 -4.24 4.93
C ASP A 55 4.03 -5.15 5.22
N GLN A 56 4.84 -5.42 4.21
CA GLN A 56 5.92 -6.41 4.26
C GLN A 56 7.27 -5.84 3.82
N GLY A 57 7.41 -4.51 3.74
CA GLY A 57 8.69 -3.93 3.33
C GLY A 57 8.69 -2.45 2.97
N SER A 58 7.65 -1.68 3.29
CA SER A 58 7.64 -0.25 2.96
C SER A 58 8.83 0.48 3.58
N ARG A 59 9.39 1.40 2.81
CA ARG A 59 10.39 2.36 3.33
C ARG A 59 9.70 3.41 4.19
N GLU A 60 8.51 3.81 3.77
CA GLU A 60 7.64 4.70 4.51
C GLU A 60 6.96 3.98 5.68
N LYS A 61 6.64 4.78 6.71
CA LYS A 61 5.85 4.32 7.85
C LYS A 61 4.39 4.68 7.63
N LEU A 62 3.49 3.91 8.24
CA LEU A 62 2.05 4.19 8.25
C LEU A 62 1.75 5.66 8.60
N ALA A 63 2.41 6.21 9.63
CA ALA A 63 2.20 7.60 10.05
C ALA A 63 2.55 8.62 8.94
N THR A 64 3.66 8.40 8.21
CA THR A 64 4.05 9.27 7.10
C THR A 64 3.06 9.18 5.94
N ALA A 65 2.60 7.97 5.63
CA ALA A 65 1.59 7.75 4.60
C ALA A 65 0.24 8.41 4.93
N LEU A 66 -0.21 8.30 6.19
CA LEU A 66 -1.42 8.97 6.70
C LEU A 66 -1.30 10.49 6.62
N GLU A 67 -0.17 11.04 7.08
CA GLU A 67 0.07 12.49 7.03
C GLU A 67 0.08 13.00 5.58
N ALA A 68 0.68 12.25 4.65
CA ALA A 68 0.67 12.60 3.24
C ALA A 68 -0.75 12.56 2.63
N ALA A 69 -1.53 11.54 2.94
CA ALA A 69 -2.92 11.41 2.49
C ALA A 69 -3.79 12.58 3.00
N GLN A 70 -3.64 12.93 4.28
CA GLN A 70 -4.36 14.05 4.89
C GLN A 70 -3.96 15.40 4.27
N LYS A 71 -2.66 15.65 4.08
CA LYS A 71 -2.17 16.89 3.43
C LYS A 71 -2.63 17.04 1.99
N SER A 72 -2.97 15.94 1.33
CA SER A 72 -3.44 15.90 -0.06
C SER A 72 -4.96 15.78 -0.16
N ASP A 73 -5.74 16.01 0.91
CA ASP A 73 -7.21 15.87 0.92
C ASP A 73 -7.69 14.59 0.21
N LEU A 74 -6.94 13.49 0.34
CA LEU A 74 -7.19 12.23 -0.33
C LEU A 74 -8.12 11.37 0.53
N ILE A 75 -9.31 11.04 0.02
CA ILE A 75 -10.24 10.15 0.71
C ILE A 75 -9.82 8.71 0.40
N ILE A 76 -9.60 7.90 1.43
CA ILE A 76 -9.20 6.51 1.27
C ILE A 76 -10.37 5.59 1.67
N TYR A 77 -10.70 4.64 0.80
CA TYR A 77 -11.60 3.54 1.14
C TYR A 77 -10.83 2.23 1.06
N SER A 78 -10.98 1.38 2.07
CA SER A 78 -10.35 0.06 2.08
C SER A 78 -11.40 -1.04 1.92
N ILE A 79 -11.13 -1.98 1.02
CA ILE A 79 -11.82 -3.27 0.93
C ILE A 79 -10.84 -4.30 1.48
N ASP A 80 -11.13 -4.79 2.69
CA ASP A 80 -10.35 -5.82 3.38
C ASP A 80 -10.51 -7.16 2.65
N ILE A 81 -9.42 -7.65 2.06
CA ILE A 81 -9.33 -8.94 1.38
C ILE A 81 -8.37 -9.83 2.17
N SER A 82 -8.81 -10.31 3.34
CA SER A 82 -8.01 -11.16 4.22
C SER A 82 -8.59 -12.57 4.39
N ASP A 83 -7.71 -13.58 4.43
CA ASP A 83 -8.03 -14.92 4.92
C ASP A 83 -7.50 -15.10 6.34
N ARG A 84 -8.31 -14.70 7.32
CA ARG A 84 -7.94 -14.80 8.74
C ARG A 84 -7.65 -16.25 9.18
N THR A 85 -8.31 -17.22 8.55
CA THR A 85 -8.11 -18.64 8.88
C THR A 85 -6.73 -19.10 8.43
N PHE A 86 -6.26 -18.64 7.28
CA PHE A 86 -4.89 -18.87 6.81
C PHE A 86 -3.86 -18.33 7.83
N TYR A 87 -3.98 -17.07 8.25
CA TYR A 87 -3.06 -16.47 9.24
C TYR A 87 -3.06 -17.25 10.56
N MET A 88 -4.25 -17.58 11.08
CA MET A 88 -4.37 -18.36 12.32
C MET A 88 -3.74 -19.76 12.21
N ARG A 89 -3.97 -20.48 11.10
CA ARG A 89 -3.42 -21.83 10.89
C ARG A 89 -1.91 -21.83 10.66
N ALA A 90 -1.40 -20.79 10.01
CA ALA A 90 0.02 -20.62 9.77
C ALA A 90 0.78 -20.11 11.02
N GLY A 91 0.07 -19.76 12.10
CA GLY A 91 0.67 -19.21 13.31
C GLY A 91 1.19 -17.78 13.15
N PHE A 92 0.74 -17.07 12.12
CA PHE A 92 1.08 -15.67 11.90
C PHE A 92 0.08 -14.75 12.63
N GLY A 93 0.60 -13.65 13.21
CA GLY A 93 -0.26 -12.57 13.65
C GLY A 93 -0.89 -11.85 12.46
N TYR A 94 -2.11 -11.36 12.62
CA TYR A 94 -2.80 -10.53 11.63
C TYR A 94 -3.10 -9.16 12.24
N GLY A 95 -2.51 -8.10 11.67
CA GLY A 95 -2.67 -6.71 12.11
C GLY A 95 -3.31 -5.81 11.04
N GLY A 96 -3.46 -6.30 9.82
CA GLY A 96 -3.92 -5.53 8.66
C GLY A 96 -5.26 -4.82 8.83
N GLU A 97 -6.23 -5.41 9.54
CA GLU A 97 -7.51 -4.76 9.83
C GLU A 97 -7.31 -3.39 10.54
N SER A 98 -6.40 -3.34 11.51
CA SER A 98 -6.13 -2.09 12.25
C SER A 98 -5.46 -1.03 11.38
N VAL A 99 -4.68 -1.46 10.38
CA VAL A 99 -4.01 -0.60 9.42
C VAL A 99 -5.03 -0.02 8.44
N LEU A 100 -5.87 -0.87 7.85
CA LEU A 100 -6.93 -0.45 6.92
C LEU A 100 -7.94 0.48 7.58
N LYS A 101 -8.27 0.22 8.85
CA LYS A 101 -9.12 1.12 9.62
C LYS A 101 -8.51 2.51 9.74
N LYS A 102 -7.24 2.61 10.16
CA LYS A 102 -6.53 3.90 10.28
C LYS A 102 -6.40 4.63 8.95
N LEU A 103 -6.16 3.90 7.86
CA LEU A 103 -6.07 4.49 6.52
C LEU A 103 -7.41 5.04 6.05
N SER A 104 -8.54 4.49 6.51
CA SER A 104 -9.89 4.88 6.09
C SER A 104 -10.59 5.85 7.06
N GLU A 105 -9.88 6.34 8.09
CA GLU A 105 -10.35 7.34 9.07
C GLU A 105 -10.09 8.78 8.58
#